data_AF-A0A7V4GCQ9-F1
#
_entry.id   AF-A0A7V4GCQ9-F1
#
_cell.length_a   1.000
_cell.length_b   1.000
_cell.length_c   1.000
_cell.angle_alpha   90.00
_cell.angle_beta   90.00
_cell.angle_gamma   90.00
#
_symmetry.space_group_name_H-M   'P 1'
#
loop_
_entity.id
_entity.type
_entity.pdbx_description
1 polymer ?
#
loop_
_entity_poly.entity_id
_entity_poly.type
_entity_poly.pdbx_seq_one_letter_code
_entity_poly.pdbx_strand_id
1 'polypeptide(L)'
;MSYHERYLVAAALTLAVELPIVFLLVRQAGPDLPFRRVVGAALAANVLTHPALWYVPYFLIPRALSPRHWGTYVLVGEGAVVAVETLVYWRMMARGRPWLALALAALANAASYGVGLFVLPLLTG
;
A
#
# COMPACT_ATOMS: atom_id res chain seq x y z
N MET A 1 -17.78 11.18 8.87
CA MET A 1 -17.43 10.76 7.50
C MET A 1 -18.03 9.39 7.20
N SER A 2 -18.57 9.19 6.00
CA SER A 2 -18.96 7.87 5.49
C SER A 2 -17.74 6.96 5.31
N TYR A 3 -17.95 5.64 5.20
CA TYR A 3 -16.85 4.69 4.96
C TYR A 3 -16.10 5.00 3.65
N HIS A 4 -16.83 5.40 2.61
CA HIS A 4 -16.27 5.79 1.32
C HIS A 4 -15.44 7.07 1.39
N GLU A 5 -15.88 8.07 2.15
CA GLU A 5 -15.11 9.29 2.39
C GLU A 5 -13.80 8.97 3.14
N ARG A 6 -13.86 8.09 4.15
CA ARG A 6 -12.65 7.64 4.88
C ARG A 6 -11.69 6.93 3.92
N TYR A 7 -12.20 6.07 3.05
CA TYR A 7 -11.40 5.39 2.03
C TYR A 7 -10.71 6.39 1.09
N LEU A 8 -11.43 7.39 0.58
CA LEU A 8 -10.86 8.38 -0.35
C LEU A 8 -9.73 9.18 0.30
N VAL A 9 -9.93 9.62 1.55
CA VAL A 9 -8.88 10.33 2.30
C VAL A 9 -7.68 9.42 2.57
N ALA A 10 -7.92 8.17 2.99
CA ALA A 10 -6.86 7.20 3.21
C ALA A 10 -6.09 6.90 1.93
N ALA A 11 -6.77 6.65 0.81
CA ALA A 11 -6.12 6.39 -0.48
C ALA A 11 -5.29 7.57 -0.96
N ALA A 12 -5.77 8.81 -0.76
CA ALA A 12 -4.99 10.00 -1.09
C ALA A 12 -3.73 10.12 -0.21
N LEU A 13 -3.84 9.84 1.09
CA LEU A 13 -2.69 9.84 2.01
C LEU A 13 -1.69 8.73 1.69
N THR A 14 -2.17 7.52 1.41
CA THR A 14 -1.35 6.39 0.96
C THR A 14 -0.53 6.81 -0.27
N LEU A 15 -1.18 7.34 -1.31
CA LEU A 15 -0.47 7.81 -2.49
C LEU A 15 0.53 8.92 -2.18
N ALA A 16 0.17 9.87 -1.32
CA ALA A 16 1.05 10.97 -0.91
C ALA A 16 2.30 10.48 -0.14
N VAL A 17 2.22 9.35 0.55
CA VAL A 17 3.33 8.75 1.31
C VAL A 17 4.14 7.79 0.45
N GLU A 18 3.48 6.87 -0.26
CA GLU A 18 4.13 5.78 -0.97
C GLU A 18 4.84 6.25 -2.24
N LEU A 19 4.25 7.17 -3.01
CA LEU A 19 4.85 7.65 -4.26
C LEU A 19 6.25 8.26 -4.04
N PRO A 20 6.46 9.20 -3.09
CA PRO A 20 7.78 9.70 -2.78
C PRO A 20 8.76 8.60 -2.35
N ILE A 21 8.33 7.67 -1.50
CA ILE A 21 9.19 6.59 -0.98
C ILE A 21 9.64 5.68 -2.12
N VAL A 22 8.68 5.17 -2.91
CA VAL A 22 8.97 4.30 -4.05
C VAL A 22 9.88 5.00 -5.04
N PHE A 23 9.62 6.29 -5.34
CA PHE A 23 10.45 7.07 -6.24
C PHE A 23 11.89 7.22 -5.72
N LEU A 24 12.08 7.63 -4.46
CA LEU A 24 13.40 7.79 -3.86
C LEU A 24 14.18 6.47 -3.82
N LEU A 25 13.54 5.39 -3.39
CA LEU A 25 14.17 4.07 -3.29
C LEU A 25 14.55 3.51 -4.66
N VAL A 26 13.68 3.65 -5.67
CA VAL A 26 13.99 3.28 -7.06
C VAL A 26 15.19 4.08 -7.57
N ARG A 27 15.25 5.39 -7.30
CA ARG A 27 16.36 6.24 -7.75
C ARG A 27 17.68 5.86 -7.10
N GLN A 28 17.67 5.56 -5.80
CA GLN A 28 18.86 5.13 -5.07
C GLN A 28 19.33 3.72 -5.48
N ALA A 29 18.41 2.83 -5.86
CA ALA A 29 18.74 1.47 -6.25
C ALA A 29 19.38 1.33 -7.65
N GLY A 30 19.47 2.43 -8.41
CA GLY A 30 20.19 2.50 -9.69
C GLY A 30 19.42 2.28 -11.00
N PRO A 31 18.16 1.82 -11.07
CA PRO A 31 17.46 1.81 -12.35
C PRO A 31 16.98 3.24 -12.71
N ASP A 32 17.51 3.79 -13.80
CA ASP A 32 17.07 5.07 -14.35
C ASP A 32 15.73 4.89 -15.09
N LEU A 33 14.66 4.72 -14.32
CA LEU A 33 13.31 4.58 -14.83
C LEU A 33 12.67 5.94 -15.04
N PRO A 34 11.96 6.16 -16.16
CA PRO A 34 11.23 7.41 -16.36
C PRO A 34 10.18 7.59 -15.27
N PHE A 35 10.01 8.82 -14.79
CA PHE A 35 9.06 9.17 -13.71
C PHE A 35 7.66 8.57 -13.93
N ARG A 36 7.16 8.65 -15.17
CA ARG A 36 5.85 8.09 -15.56
C ARG A 36 5.72 6.59 -15.30
N ARG A 37 6.81 5.83 -15.44
CA ARG A 37 6.81 4.38 -15.19
C ARG A 37 6.77 4.07 -13.70
N VAL A 38 7.45 4.86 -12.88
CA VAL A 38 7.41 4.72 -11.42
C VAL A 38 6.02 5.06 -10.89
N VAL A 39 5.47 6.21 -11.29
CA VAL A 39 4.10 6.62 -10.94
C VAL A 39 3.08 5.59 -11.42
N GLY A 40 3.17 5.15 -12.68
CA GLY A 40 2.25 4.15 -13.23
C GLY A 40 2.29 2.82 -12.49
N ALA A 41 3.48 2.36 -12.07
CA ALA A 41 3.61 1.14 -11.28
C ALA A 41 3.02 1.29 -9.87
N ALA A 42 3.30 2.40 -9.18
CA ALA A 42 2.74 2.70 -7.86
C ALA A 42 1.21 2.82 -7.87
N LEU A 43 0.66 3.53 -8.86
CA LEU A 43 -0.80 3.63 -9.06
C LEU A 43 -1.42 2.26 -9.36
N ALA A 44 -0.80 1.46 -10.23
CA ALA A 44 -1.30 0.12 -10.54
C ALA A 44 -1.27 -0.80 -9.32
N ALA A 45 -0.20 -0.76 -8.53
CA ALA A 45 -0.10 -1.48 -7.26
C ALA A 45 -1.24 -1.07 -6.31
N ASN A 46 -1.37 0.22 -6.03
CA ASN A 46 -2.39 0.78 -5.14
C ASN A 46 -3.82 0.42 -5.57
N VAL A 47 -4.16 0.58 -6.86
CA VAL A 47 -5.49 0.27 -7.39
C VAL A 47 -5.83 -1.22 -7.27
N LEU A 48 -4.84 -2.11 -7.40
CA LEU A 48 -5.05 -3.55 -7.27
C LEU A 48 -5.19 -4.00 -5.81
N THR A 49 -4.59 -3.28 -4.86
CA THR A 49 -4.47 -3.72 -3.47
C THR A 49 -5.41 -2.99 -2.52
N HIS A 50 -5.44 -1.67 -2.55
CA HIS A 50 -6.08 -0.85 -1.52
C HIS A 50 -7.61 -0.90 -1.54
N PRO A 51 -8.31 -0.90 -2.69
CA PRO A 51 -9.75 -1.14 -2.71
C PRO A 51 -10.10 -2.50 -2.08
N ALA A 52 -9.34 -3.55 -2.37
CA ALA A 52 -9.57 -4.86 -1.80
C ALA A 52 -9.31 -4.87 -0.29
N LEU A 53 -8.20 -4.28 0.17
CA LEU A 53 -7.84 -4.17 1.58
C LEU A 53 -8.94 -3.48 2.42
N TRP A 54 -9.59 -2.45 1.87
CA TRP A 54 -10.69 -1.76 2.54
C TRP A 54 -12.02 -2.51 2.41
N TYR A 55 -12.45 -2.79 1.17
CA TYR A 55 -13.82 -3.22 0.94
C TYR A 55 -14.07 -4.71 1.17
N VAL A 56 -13.06 -5.59 1.02
CA VAL A 56 -13.24 -7.03 1.29
C VAL A 56 -13.51 -7.28 2.78
N PRO A 57 -12.71 -6.76 3.73
CA PRO A 57 -13.04 -6.88 5.15
C PRO A 57 -14.34 -6.17 5.51
N TYR A 58 -14.63 -5.01 4.91
CA TYR A 58 -15.86 -4.28 5.21
C TYR A 58 -17.14 -5.02 4.82
N PHE A 59 -17.19 -5.60 3.61
CA PHE A 59 -18.38 -6.27 3.09
C PHE A 59 -18.43 -7.77 3.35
N LEU A 60 -17.30 -8.47 3.22
CA LEU A 60 -17.25 -9.94 3.21
C LEU A 60 -16.81 -10.53 4.54
N ILE A 61 -15.97 -9.82 5.31
CA ILE A 61 -15.43 -10.32 6.57
C ILE A 61 -15.44 -9.22 7.66
N PRO A 62 -16.61 -8.66 8.06
CA PRO A 62 -16.65 -7.51 8.97
C PRO A 62 -15.95 -7.75 10.31
N ARG A 63 -15.93 -9.01 10.78
CA ARG A 63 -15.25 -9.42 12.02
C ARG A 63 -13.73 -9.22 11.96
N ALA A 64 -13.13 -9.22 10.77
CA ALA A 64 -11.69 -8.99 10.59
C ALA A 64 -11.27 -7.57 11.04
N LEU A 65 -12.18 -6.60 10.99
CA LEU A 65 -11.94 -5.22 11.42
C LEU A 65 -12.11 -5.02 12.94
N SER A 66 -12.48 -6.06 13.69
CA SER A 66 -12.59 -5.94 15.15
C SER A 66 -11.20 -5.92 15.80
N PRO A 67 -11.02 -5.20 16.93
CA PRO A 67 -9.73 -5.10 17.61
C PRO A 67 -9.11 -6.47 17.96
N ARG A 68 -9.96 -7.47 18.25
CA ARG A 68 -9.52 -8.84 18.57
C ARG A 68 -8.86 -9.57 17.40
N HIS A 69 -9.17 -9.18 16.17
CA HIS A 69 -8.65 -9.81 14.94
C HIS A 69 -7.65 -8.91 14.20
N TRP A 70 -7.26 -7.78 14.80
CA TRP A 70 -6.35 -6.81 14.18
C TRP A 70 -5.01 -7.44 13.77
N GLY A 71 -4.44 -8.31 14.60
CA GLY A 71 -3.19 -9.01 14.25
C GLY A 71 -3.33 -9.89 13.01
N THR A 72 -4.48 -10.56 12.83
CA THR A 72 -4.77 -11.36 11.64
C THR A 72 -4.98 -10.48 10.41
N TYR A 73 -5.69 -9.34 10.58
CA TYR A 73 -5.85 -8.36 9.51
C TYR A 73 -4.50 -7.84 9.03
N VAL A 74 -3.59 -7.46 9.94
CA VAL A 74 -2.25 -7.01 9.58
C VAL A 74 -1.46 -8.12 8.88
N LEU A 75 -1.43 -9.33 9.45
CA LEU A 75 -0.62 -10.41 8.89
C LEU A 75 -1.11 -10.85 7.50
N VAL A 76 -2.42 -11.02 7.33
CA VAL A 76 -3.01 -11.56 6.09
C VAL A 76 -3.31 -10.45 5.09
N GLY A 77 -3.92 -9.36 5.54
CA GLY A 77 -4.29 -8.21 4.70
C GLY A 77 -3.06 -7.48 4.17
N GLU A 78 -2.27 -6.88 5.07
CA GLU A 78 -1.06 -6.14 4.67
C GLU A 78 -0.04 -7.08 4.03
N GLY A 79 0.07 -8.33 4.51
CA GLY A 79 0.91 -9.35 3.88
C GLY A 79 0.52 -9.64 2.43
N ALA A 80 -0.78 -9.75 2.13
CA ALA A 80 -1.27 -9.94 0.77
C ALA A 80 -1.04 -8.69 -0.11
N VAL A 81 -1.23 -7.49 0.45
CA VAL A 81 -0.89 -6.24 -0.24
C VAL A 81 0.58 -6.22 -0.63
N VAL A 82 1.49 -6.39 0.33
CA VAL A 82 2.94 -6.39 0.07
C VAL A 82 3.31 -7.45 -0.98
N ALA A 83 2.71 -8.65 -0.95
CA ALA A 83 2.96 -9.68 -1.94
C ALA A 83 2.52 -9.25 -3.36
N VAL A 84 1.31 -8.71 -3.51
CA VAL A 84 0.79 -8.25 -4.82
C VAL A 84 1.61 -7.07 -5.34
N GLU A 85 1.91 -6.08 -4.50
CA GLU A 85 2.71 -4.92 -4.91
C GLU A 85 4.13 -5.32 -5.27
N THR A 86 4.72 -6.27 -4.55
CA THR A 86 6.02 -6.85 -4.91
C THR A 86 5.99 -7.43 -6.32
N LEU A 87 4.94 -8.16 -6.70
CA LEU A 87 4.80 -8.71 -8.05
C LEU A 87 4.67 -7.60 -9.11
N VAL A 88 3.89 -6.56 -8.83
CA VAL A 88 3.73 -5.40 -9.72
C VAL A 88 5.07 -4.68 -9.90
N TYR A 89 5.75 -4.35 -8.81
CA TYR A 89 7.04 -3.65 -8.84
C TYR A 89 8.14 -4.49 -9.47
N TRP A 90 8.17 -5.80 -9.21
CA TRP A 90 9.09 -6.72 -9.86
C TRP A 90 8.87 -6.74 -11.38
N ARG A 91 7.62 -6.82 -11.82
CA ARG A 91 7.31 -6.91 -13.25
C ARG A 91 7.51 -5.61 -14.00
N MET A 92 7.23 -4.47 -13.36
CA MET A 92 7.20 -3.15 -13.98
C MET A 92 8.47 -2.33 -13.75
N MET A 93 9.18 -2.48 -12.63
CA MET A 93 10.33 -1.61 -12.28
C MET A 93 11.62 -2.39 -12.02
N ALA A 94 11.55 -3.54 -11.34
CA ALA A 94 12.71 -4.23 -10.78
C ALA A 94 12.88 -5.65 -11.36
N ARG A 95 12.72 -5.82 -12.68
CA ARG A 95 12.82 -7.14 -13.34
C ARG A 95 14.21 -7.74 -13.09
N GLY A 96 14.25 -8.98 -12.62
CA GLY A 96 15.48 -9.66 -12.22
C GLY A 96 16.02 -9.25 -10.84
N ARG A 97 15.35 -8.35 -10.13
CA ARG A 97 15.73 -7.86 -8.78
C ARG A 97 14.55 -8.03 -7.80
N PRO A 98 14.14 -9.28 -7.47
CA PRO A 98 12.98 -9.53 -6.63
C PRO A 98 13.10 -8.91 -5.23
N TRP A 99 14.30 -8.89 -4.66
CA TRP A 99 14.57 -8.26 -3.36
C TRP A 99 14.37 -6.75 -3.37
N LEU A 100 14.69 -6.08 -4.47
CA LEU A 100 14.40 -4.66 -4.63
C LEU A 100 12.89 -4.42 -4.69
N ALA A 101 12.15 -5.24 -5.45
CA ALA A 101 10.69 -5.13 -5.52
C ALA A 101 10.02 -5.33 -4.15
N LEU A 102 10.50 -6.33 -3.39
CA LEU A 102 10.02 -6.59 -2.04
C LEU A 102 10.33 -5.42 -1.10
N ALA A 103 11.56 -4.89 -1.15
CA ALA A 103 11.94 -3.73 -0.34
C ALA A 103 11.08 -2.50 -0.66
N LEU A 104 10.82 -2.23 -1.95
CA LEU A 104 9.95 -1.14 -2.37
C LEU A 104 8.54 -1.29 -1.80
N ALA A 105 7.93 -2.48 -1.94
CA ALA A 105 6.59 -2.75 -1.43
C ALA A 105 6.55 -2.67 0.11
N ALA A 106 7.44 -3.38 0.80
CA ALA A 106 7.43 -3.47 2.26
C ALA A 106 7.70 -2.12 2.93
N LEU A 107 8.67 -1.34 2.44
CA LEU A 107 9.00 -0.04 3.03
C LEU A 107 7.91 1.00 2.77
N ALA A 108 7.34 1.02 1.56
CA ALA A 108 6.24 1.93 1.24
C ALA A 108 5.00 1.61 2.09
N ASN A 109 4.59 0.34 2.15
CA ASN A 109 3.45 -0.09 2.96
C ASN A 109 3.68 0.14 4.45
N ALA A 110 4.87 -0.15 4.97
CA ALA A 110 5.18 0.09 6.39
C ALA A 110 5.08 1.58 6.76
N ALA A 111 5.56 2.47 5.88
CA ALA A 111 5.46 3.91 6.10
C ALA A 111 4.00 4.39 6.00
N SER A 112 3.27 3.95 4.98
CA SER A 112 1.85 4.26 4.75
C SER A 112 0.98 3.79 5.91
N TYR A 113 1.14 2.54 6.36
CA TYR A 113 0.50 1.99 7.54
C TYR A 113 0.85 2.77 8.81
N GLY A 114 2.13 3.11 9.00
CA GLY A 114 2.58 3.94 10.10
C GLY A 114 1.87 5.29 10.15
N VAL A 115 1.78 6.00 9.03
CA VAL A 115 0.99 7.24 8.90
C VAL A 115 -0.48 6.99 9.20
N GLY A 116 -1.03 5.89 8.70
CA GLY A 116 -2.41 5.46 8.96
C GLY A 116 -2.72 5.35 10.45
N LEU A 117 -1.82 4.80 11.27
CA LEU A 117 -2.01 4.69 12.72
C LEU A 117 -2.16 6.04 13.41
N PHE A 118 -1.43 7.07 12.96
CA PHE A 118 -1.52 8.42 13.53
C PHE A 118 -2.74 9.19 13.04
N VAL A 119 -3.18 8.95 11.81
CA VAL A 119 -4.32 9.66 11.20
C VAL A 119 -5.66 8.98 11.55
N LEU A 120 -5.66 7.69 11.87
CA LEU A 120 -6.86 6.91 12.17
C LEU A 120 -7.80 7.59 13.19
N PRO A 121 -7.32 8.12 14.34
CA PRO A 121 -8.19 8.81 15.30
C PRO A 121 -8.94 10.01 14.70
N LEU A 122 -8.32 10.72 13.74
CA LEU A 122 -8.91 11.88 13.06
C LEU A 122 -9.99 11.48 12.05
N LEU A 123 -9.92 10.27 11.49
CA LEU A 123 -10.90 9.76 10.54
C LEU A 123 -12.08 9.09 11.23
N THR A 124 -11.89 8.60 12.45
CA THR A 124 -12.89 7.84 13.21
C THR A 124 -13.59 8.64 14.32
N GLY A 125 -13.03 9.76 14.76
CA GLY A 125 -13.69 10.74 15.63
C GLY A 125 -14.84 11.45 14.94
#